data_AF-A0A183DAA3-F1
#
_entry.id   AF-A0A183DAA3-F1
#
_cell.length_a   1.000
_cell.length_b   1.000
_cell.length_c   1.000
_cell.angle_alpha   90.00
_cell.angle_beta   90.00
_cell.angle_gamma   90.00
#
_symmetry.space_group_name_H-M   'P 1'
#
loop_
_entity.id
_entity.type
_entity.pdbx_description
1 polymer ?
#
loop_
_entity_poly.entity_id
_entity_poly.type
_entity_poly.pdbx_seq_one_letter_code
_entity_poly.pdbx_strand_id
1 'polypeptide(L)'
;MQMIIEAEELFNAKARNRKKLLKMELLSVEKNADANVTLRYRNEKQWQGRVKIVECDMRQLSEKIRAGHLPPPDLIVSELLGSFGDNELSPECLDGITDVLRPTTLSIPHQYTSYVAPIQSIRLYQKILCCVGGTKYFERGFPDRGRLEPMKLPDGTYSQPYVTIGSYAYLCKKQKRPLRKNEKVSRIMLKG
;
A
#
# COMPACT_ATOMS: atom_id res chain seq x y z
N MET A 1 6.39 6.29 -12.07
CA MET A 1 6.46 7.06 -13.33
C MET A 1 7.64 8.00 -13.42
N GLN A 2 7.81 8.96 -12.49
CA GLN A 2 8.94 9.91 -12.54
C GLN A 2 10.32 9.25 -12.77
N MET A 3 10.65 8.21 -11.99
CA MET A 3 11.91 7.48 -12.16
C MET A 3 12.08 6.84 -13.54
N ILE A 4 10.98 6.42 -14.19
CA ILE A 4 11.02 5.80 -15.52
C ILE A 4 11.32 6.86 -16.58
N ILE A 5 10.67 8.03 -16.47
CA ILE A 5 10.92 9.18 -17.36
C ILE A 5 12.38 9.64 -17.23
N GLU A 6 12.87 9.78 -16.00
CA GLU A 6 14.28 10.14 -15.75
C GLU A 6 15.24 9.07 -16.27
N ALA A 7 14.91 7.79 -16.16
CA ALA A 7 15.74 6.71 -16.69
C ALA A 7 15.85 6.77 -18.22
N GLU A 8 14.75 7.06 -18.92
CA GLU A 8 14.74 7.29 -20.37
C GLU A 8 15.63 8.48 -20.75
N GLU A 9 15.50 9.62 -20.05
CA GLU A 9 16.31 10.81 -20.28
C GLU A 9 17.80 10.55 -20.05
N LEU A 10 18.14 9.88 -18.95
CA LEU A 10 19.52 9.53 -18.61
C LEU A 10 20.13 8.54 -19.61
N PHE A 11 19.35 7.56 -20.06
CA PHE A 11 19.79 6.62 -21.10
C PHE A 11 20.11 7.38 -22.39
N ASN A 12 19.22 8.27 -22.81
CA ASN A 12 19.38 9.07 -24.02
C ASN A 12 20.54 10.07 -23.92
N ALA A 13 20.75 10.69 -22.76
CA ALA A 13 21.87 11.61 -22.53
C ALA A 13 23.24 10.91 -22.64
N LYS A 14 23.31 9.62 -22.24
CA LYS A 14 24.54 8.81 -22.33
C LYS A 14 24.75 8.17 -23.71
N ALA A 15 23.72 8.13 -24.56
CA ALA A 15 23.80 7.50 -25.86
C ALA A 15 24.76 8.26 -26.79
N ARG A 16 25.96 7.69 -27.02
CA ARG A 16 26.99 8.29 -27.89
C ARG A 16 26.55 8.41 -29.35
N ASN A 17 25.58 7.60 -29.78
CA ASN A 17 25.07 7.58 -31.15
C ASN A 17 23.60 8.03 -31.16
N ARG A 18 23.35 9.26 -31.65
CA ARG A 18 22.01 9.87 -31.71
C ARG A 18 20.99 9.09 -32.56
N LYS A 19 21.42 8.06 -33.31
CA LYS A 19 20.54 7.19 -34.11
C LYS A 19 19.76 6.15 -33.28
N LYS A 20 20.10 5.91 -32.00
CA LYS A 20 19.40 4.97 -31.11
C LYS A 20 18.93 5.67 -29.83
N LEU A 21 18.04 6.64 -29.98
CA LEU A 21 17.33 7.21 -28.84
C LEU A 21 16.19 6.27 -28.44
N LEU A 22 16.10 5.98 -27.15
CA LEU A 22 15.00 5.25 -26.54
C LEU A 22 13.82 6.22 -26.38
N LYS A 23 12.65 5.83 -26.88
CA LYS A 23 11.41 6.55 -26.63
C LYS A 23 10.43 5.62 -25.96
N MET A 24 9.97 5.99 -24.77
CA MET A 24 8.94 5.24 -24.05
C MET A 24 7.57 5.89 -24.23
N GLU A 25 6.55 5.05 -24.47
CA GLU A 25 5.15 5.38 -24.30
C GLU A 25 4.69 4.82 -22.96
N LEU A 26 4.21 5.70 -22.07
CA LEU A 26 3.89 5.33 -20.70
C LEU A 26 2.39 5.30 -20.50
N LEU A 27 1.88 4.16 -20.05
CA LEU A 27 0.49 3.97 -19.69
C LEU A 27 0.37 3.72 -18.18
N SER A 28 -0.59 4.38 -17.56
CA SER A 28 -0.96 4.15 -16.15
C SER A 28 -2.40 3.69 -16.12
N VAL A 29 -2.62 2.42 -15.80
CA VAL A 29 -3.96 1.83 -15.66
C VAL A 29 -4.34 1.82 -14.19
N GLU A 30 -5.47 2.41 -13.84
CA GLU A 30 -5.96 2.50 -12.46
C GLU A 30 -7.48 2.40 -12.41
N LYS A 31 -8.00 1.56 -11.52
CA LYS A 31 -9.45 1.35 -11.34
C LYS A 31 -10.06 2.36 -10.39
N ASN A 32 -9.33 2.78 -9.36
CA ASN A 32 -9.85 3.69 -8.35
C ASN A 32 -9.99 5.11 -8.91
N ALA A 33 -11.23 5.61 -9.00
CA ALA A 33 -11.54 6.94 -9.51
C ALA A 33 -10.85 8.05 -8.69
N ASP A 34 -10.75 7.90 -7.37
CA ASP A 34 -10.10 8.88 -6.50
C ASP A 34 -8.59 8.96 -6.76
N ALA A 35 -7.96 7.81 -6.99
CA ALA A 35 -6.55 7.74 -7.36
C ALA A 35 -6.29 8.37 -8.74
N ASN A 36 -7.21 8.17 -9.70
CA ASN A 36 -7.13 8.77 -11.03
C ASN A 36 -7.08 10.31 -10.99
N VAL A 37 -7.80 10.97 -10.07
CA VAL A 37 -7.71 12.42 -9.87
C VAL A 37 -6.27 12.83 -9.53
N THR A 38 -5.64 12.10 -8.61
CA THR A 38 -4.25 12.35 -8.21
C THR A 38 -3.27 12.07 -9.34
N LEU A 39 -3.48 10.99 -10.11
CA LEU A 39 -2.66 10.66 -11.27
C LEU A 39 -2.74 11.76 -12.34
N ARG A 40 -3.94 12.28 -12.64
CA ARG A 40 -4.14 13.38 -13.60
C ARG A 40 -3.40 14.63 -13.16
N TYR A 41 -3.54 15.01 -11.89
CA TYR A 41 -2.81 16.14 -11.32
C TYR A 41 -1.28 15.96 -11.41
N ARG A 42 -0.76 14.78 -11.07
CA ARG A 42 0.68 14.48 -11.20
C ARG A 42 1.15 14.49 -12.66
N ASN A 43 0.34 13.97 -13.57
CA ASN A 43 0.66 13.97 -14.99
C ASN A 43 0.77 15.39 -15.54
N GLU A 44 -0.13 16.29 -15.13
CA GLU A 44 -0.09 17.70 -15.52
C GLU A 44 1.09 18.44 -14.90
N LYS A 45 1.32 18.29 -13.59
CA LYS A 45 2.29 19.12 -12.85
C LYS A 45 3.72 18.58 -12.84
N GLN A 46 3.90 17.28 -12.97
CA GLN A 46 5.22 16.62 -12.80
C GLN A 46 5.66 15.87 -14.06
N TRP A 47 4.76 15.07 -14.65
CA TRP A 47 5.11 14.23 -15.81
C TRP A 47 4.90 14.92 -17.16
N GLN A 48 4.52 16.21 -17.15
CA GLN A 48 4.40 17.05 -18.36
C GLN A 48 3.50 16.42 -19.45
N GLY A 49 2.45 15.71 -19.04
CA GLY A 49 1.54 15.01 -19.95
C GLY A 49 2.13 13.78 -20.65
N ARG A 50 3.33 13.29 -20.25
CA ARG A 50 3.99 12.13 -20.87
C ARG A 50 3.28 10.80 -20.65
N VAL A 51 2.41 10.70 -19.64
CA VAL A 51 1.75 9.45 -19.26
C VAL A 51 0.29 9.45 -19.72
N LYS A 52 -0.13 8.41 -20.44
CA LYS A 52 -1.55 8.17 -20.77
C LYS A 52 -2.22 7.47 -19.61
N ILE A 53 -3.13 8.16 -18.93
CA ILE A 53 -3.90 7.61 -17.81
C ILE A 53 -5.13 6.90 -18.35
N VAL A 54 -5.32 5.64 -17.97
CA VAL A 54 -6.44 4.79 -18.37
C VAL A 54 -7.21 4.41 -17.12
N GLU A 55 -8.40 4.98 -16.96
CA GLU A 55 -9.30 4.66 -15.86
C GLU A 55 -10.10 3.39 -16.19
N CYS A 56 -9.62 2.24 -15.75
CA CYS A 56 -10.32 0.96 -15.89
C CYS A 56 -9.75 -0.12 -14.96
N ASP A 57 -10.50 -1.21 -14.81
CA ASP A 57 -9.98 -2.45 -14.25
C ASP A 57 -8.97 -3.07 -15.22
N MET A 58 -7.81 -3.51 -14.75
CA MET A 58 -6.77 -4.10 -15.61
C MET A 58 -7.26 -5.35 -16.35
N ARG A 59 -8.21 -6.08 -15.76
CA ARG A 59 -8.81 -7.27 -16.39
C ARG A 59 -9.67 -6.96 -17.62
N GLN A 60 -10.06 -5.70 -17.79
CA GLN A 60 -10.80 -5.22 -18.97
C GLN A 60 -9.87 -4.61 -20.04
N LEU A 61 -8.55 -4.65 -19.82
CA LEU A 61 -7.59 -4.08 -20.75
C LEU A 61 -7.52 -4.88 -22.06
N SER A 62 -7.70 -6.20 -22.01
CA SER A 62 -7.71 -7.07 -23.20
C SER A 62 -8.75 -6.65 -24.22
N GLU A 63 -9.94 -6.26 -23.77
CA GLU A 63 -11.00 -5.75 -24.66
C GLU A 63 -10.58 -4.44 -25.33
N LYS A 64 -9.95 -3.52 -24.58
CA LYS A 64 -9.47 -2.24 -25.11
C LYS A 64 -8.33 -2.43 -26.12
N ILE A 65 -7.45 -3.40 -25.89
CA ILE A 65 -6.35 -3.73 -26.81
C ILE A 65 -6.91 -4.37 -28.08
N ARG A 66 -7.83 -5.33 -27.96
CA ARG A 66 -8.50 -5.95 -29.13
C ARG A 66 -9.30 -4.96 -29.96
N ALA A 67 -9.97 -4.01 -29.31
CA ALA A 67 -10.69 -2.93 -29.98
C ALA A 67 -9.77 -1.89 -30.64
N GLY A 68 -8.45 -2.00 -30.49
CA GLY A 68 -7.48 -1.08 -31.08
C GLY A 68 -7.34 0.26 -30.35
N HIS A 69 -7.93 0.42 -29.16
CA HIS A 69 -7.82 1.65 -28.37
C HIS A 69 -6.46 1.82 -27.70
N LEU A 70 -5.75 0.70 -27.47
CA LEU A 70 -4.46 0.63 -26.82
C LEU A 70 -3.54 -0.38 -27.54
N PRO A 71 -2.24 -0.09 -27.66
CA PRO A 71 -1.29 -1.08 -28.18
C PRO A 71 -1.03 -2.19 -27.15
N PRO A 72 -0.69 -3.42 -27.59
CA PRO A 72 -0.18 -4.45 -26.68
C PRO A 72 1.12 -3.98 -26.00
N PRO A 73 1.25 -4.13 -24.68
CA PRO A 73 2.42 -3.65 -23.95
C PRO A 73 3.67 -4.50 -24.24
N ASP A 74 4.84 -3.88 -24.20
CA ASP A 74 6.14 -4.59 -24.23
C ASP A 74 6.69 -4.87 -22.82
N LEU A 75 6.30 -4.04 -21.84
CA LEU A 75 6.69 -4.16 -20.45
C LEU A 75 5.49 -3.84 -19.56
N ILE A 76 5.25 -4.68 -18.58
CA ILE A 76 4.21 -4.52 -17.56
C ILE A 76 4.92 -4.37 -16.23
N VAL A 77 4.55 -3.33 -15.49
CA VAL A 77 5.06 -3.09 -14.14
C VAL A 77 3.87 -2.98 -13.21
N SER A 78 3.78 -3.88 -12.23
CA SER A 78 2.68 -3.93 -11.27
C SER A 78 3.20 -3.95 -9.83
N GLU A 79 2.39 -3.41 -8.92
CA GLU A 79 2.56 -3.60 -7.47
C GLU A 79 1.20 -4.01 -6.93
N LEU A 80 0.94 -5.32 -6.98
CA LEU A 80 -0.32 -5.95 -6.57
C LEU A 80 -0.09 -7.00 -5.48
N LEU A 81 1.10 -6.99 -4.86
CA LEU A 81 1.52 -8.00 -3.89
C LEU A 81 1.09 -7.58 -2.50
N GLY A 82 0.40 -8.49 -1.81
CA GLY A 82 0.11 -8.36 -0.39
C GLY A 82 1.24 -8.90 0.49
N SER A 83 1.05 -8.87 1.81
CA SER A 83 2.02 -9.38 2.79
C SER A 83 2.35 -10.87 2.65
N PHE A 84 1.45 -11.63 2.04
CA PHE A 84 1.60 -13.05 1.76
C PHE A 84 1.71 -13.33 0.26
N GLY A 85 2.20 -12.35 -0.52
CA GLY A 85 2.38 -12.47 -1.96
C GLY A 85 1.07 -12.25 -2.71
N ASP A 86 0.37 -13.34 -3.03
CA ASP A 86 -0.82 -13.37 -3.88
C ASP A 86 -2.14 -13.04 -3.17
N ASN A 87 -2.11 -12.76 -1.86
CA ASN A 87 -3.32 -12.50 -1.07
C ASN A 87 -4.07 -11.20 -1.45
N GLU A 88 -3.55 -10.42 -2.39
CA GLU A 88 -4.22 -9.25 -3.00
C GLU A 88 -4.62 -9.49 -4.47
N LEU A 89 -4.69 -10.77 -4.88
CA LEU A 89 -5.16 -11.22 -6.20
C LEU A 89 -4.29 -10.76 -7.37
N SER A 90 -2.96 -10.65 -7.16
CA SER A 90 -2.03 -10.33 -8.24
C SER A 90 -2.07 -11.32 -9.42
N PRO A 91 -2.18 -12.66 -9.22
CA PRO A 91 -2.27 -13.59 -10.35
C PRO A 91 -3.52 -13.32 -11.19
N GLU A 92 -4.70 -13.20 -10.60
CA GLU A 92 -5.97 -13.03 -11.31
C GLU A 92 -6.04 -11.69 -12.05
N CYS A 93 -5.42 -10.65 -11.48
CA CYS A 93 -5.31 -9.36 -12.13
C CYS A 93 -4.43 -9.44 -13.39
N LEU A 94 -3.26 -10.08 -13.32
CA LEU A 94 -2.32 -10.20 -14.45
C LEU A 94 -2.78 -11.20 -15.50
N ASP A 95 -3.37 -12.32 -15.07
CA ASP A 95 -3.93 -13.34 -15.97
C ASP A 95 -5.00 -12.77 -16.89
N GLY A 96 -5.76 -11.76 -16.40
CA GLY A 96 -6.78 -11.06 -17.17
C GLY A 96 -6.27 -10.34 -18.44
N ILE A 97 -4.96 -10.18 -18.63
CA ILE A 97 -4.38 -9.55 -19.83
C ILE A 97 -3.45 -10.46 -20.63
N THR A 98 -3.19 -11.68 -20.16
CA THR A 98 -2.21 -12.61 -20.76
C THR A 98 -2.53 -12.97 -22.21
N ASP A 99 -3.81 -13.00 -22.56
CA ASP A 99 -4.34 -13.37 -23.87
C ASP A 99 -4.02 -12.38 -24.99
N VAL A 100 -3.65 -11.14 -24.65
CA VAL A 100 -3.29 -10.09 -25.61
C VAL A 100 -1.82 -9.69 -25.56
N LEU A 101 -1.01 -10.35 -24.73
CA LEU A 101 0.42 -10.05 -24.60
C LEU A 101 1.22 -10.62 -25.77
N ARG A 102 2.29 -9.91 -26.14
CA ARG A 102 3.29 -10.44 -27.08
C ARG A 102 4.14 -11.49 -26.37
N PRO A 103 4.68 -12.49 -27.08
CA PRO A 103 5.67 -13.42 -26.50
C PRO A 103 6.92 -12.74 -25.93
N THR A 104 7.23 -11.52 -26.39
CA THR A 104 8.35 -10.70 -25.92
C THR A 104 8.01 -9.81 -24.72
N THR A 105 6.77 -9.82 -24.26
CA THR A 105 6.31 -8.96 -23.16
C THR A 105 6.98 -9.39 -21.86
N LEU A 106 7.58 -8.44 -21.15
CA LEU A 106 8.16 -8.68 -19.84
C LEU A 106 7.20 -8.22 -18.73
N SER A 107 7.08 -9.01 -17.67
CA SER A 107 6.35 -8.64 -16.46
C SER A 107 7.31 -8.41 -15.31
N ILE A 108 7.12 -7.29 -14.59
CA ILE A 108 7.81 -6.96 -13.35
C ILE A 108 6.73 -6.76 -12.27
N PRO A 109 6.70 -7.59 -11.21
CA PRO A 109 7.58 -8.73 -10.95
C PRO A 109 7.37 -9.88 -11.94
N HIS A 110 8.43 -10.67 -12.18
CA HIS A 110 8.37 -11.85 -13.03
C HIS A 110 7.87 -13.09 -12.26
N GLN A 111 8.29 -13.23 -11.00
CA GLN A 111 7.91 -14.32 -10.11
C GLN A 111 7.92 -13.82 -8.67
N TYR A 112 7.02 -14.38 -7.87
CA TYR A 112 6.98 -14.23 -6.42
C TYR A 112 6.56 -15.57 -5.80
N THR A 113 7.05 -15.84 -4.59
CA THR A 113 6.79 -17.09 -3.86
C THR A 113 6.46 -16.74 -2.41
N SER A 114 5.36 -17.27 -1.90
CA SER A 114 4.95 -17.07 -0.51
C SER A 114 5.66 -18.06 0.42
N TYR A 115 6.09 -17.58 1.59
CA TYR A 115 6.79 -18.40 2.58
C TYR A 115 6.04 -18.37 3.90
N VAL A 116 6.12 -19.48 4.64
CA VAL A 116 5.57 -19.62 5.97
C VAL A 116 6.64 -20.15 6.92
N ALA A 117 6.65 -19.63 8.14
CA ALA A 117 7.51 -20.11 9.22
C ALA A 117 6.66 -20.29 10.49
N PRO A 118 6.81 -21.39 11.24
CA PRO A 118 6.14 -21.55 12.51
C PRO A 118 6.67 -20.50 13.51
N ILE A 119 5.77 -19.86 14.26
CA ILE A 119 6.10 -18.89 15.31
C ILE A 119 5.34 -19.21 16.59
N GLN A 120 5.91 -18.86 17.74
CA GLN A 120 5.23 -18.93 19.03
C GLN A 120 5.19 -17.54 19.66
N SER A 121 3.99 -17.06 19.99
CA SER A 121 3.79 -15.80 20.71
C SER A 121 2.46 -15.79 21.46
N ILE A 122 2.53 -15.85 22.79
CA ILE A 122 1.34 -15.75 23.66
C ILE A 122 0.60 -14.43 23.41
N ARG A 123 1.33 -13.34 23.21
CA ARG A 123 0.76 -12.02 22.93
C ARG A 123 -0.05 -11.99 21.63
N LEU A 124 0.49 -12.55 20.53
CA LEU A 124 -0.24 -12.60 19.26
C LEU A 124 -1.46 -13.52 19.36
N TYR A 125 -1.30 -14.68 20.00
CA TYR A 125 -2.38 -15.64 20.23
C TYR A 125 -3.53 -15.03 21.04
N GLN A 126 -3.24 -14.42 22.19
CA GLN A 126 -4.22 -13.72 23.02
C GLN A 126 -4.88 -12.57 22.27
N LYS A 127 -4.13 -11.81 21.47
CA LYS A 127 -4.68 -10.70 20.66
C LYS A 127 -5.69 -11.20 19.63
N ILE A 128 -5.38 -12.28 18.92
CA ILE A 128 -6.29 -12.88 17.93
C ILE A 128 -7.53 -13.47 18.62
N LEU A 129 -7.34 -14.24 19.69
CA LEU A 129 -8.46 -14.78 20.48
C LEU A 129 -9.39 -13.68 20.99
N CYS A 130 -8.83 -12.54 21.42
CA CYS A 130 -9.62 -11.37 21.70
C CYS A 130 -10.41 -10.95 20.46
N CYS A 131 -9.81 -10.68 19.31
CA CYS A 131 -10.56 -10.24 18.12
C CYS A 131 -11.73 -11.16 17.69
N VAL A 132 -11.64 -12.47 17.94
CA VAL A 132 -12.65 -13.46 17.51
C VAL A 132 -13.89 -13.51 18.41
N GLY A 133 -13.78 -13.13 19.69
CA GLY A 133 -14.87 -13.30 20.67
C GLY A 133 -15.70 -12.06 20.95
N GLY A 134 -16.43 -11.49 19.98
CA GLY A 134 -17.63 -10.62 20.15
C GLY A 134 -17.61 -9.34 21.02
N THR A 135 -16.65 -9.12 21.91
CA THR A 135 -16.56 -7.96 22.79
C THR A 135 -15.83 -6.82 22.09
N LYS A 136 -16.38 -5.60 22.24
CA LYS A 136 -16.01 -4.43 21.44
C LYS A 136 -14.55 -4.05 21.72
N TYR A 137 -13.87 -3.50 20.71
CA TYR A 137 -12.47 -3.04 20.80
C TYR A 137 -12.16 -2.19 22.04
N PHE A 138 -13.13 -1.42 22.54
CA PHE A 138 -13.01 -0.56 23.73
C PHE A 138 -13.15 -1.29 25.08
N GLU A 139 -13.68 -2.51 25.10
CA GLU A 139 -13.88 -3.30 26.34
C GLU A 139 -12.62 -4.11 26.69
N ARG A 140 -11.70 -4.27 25.74
CA ARG A 140 -10.48 -5.07 25.86
C ARG A 140 -9.27 -4.17 26.02
N GLY A 141 -9.02 -3.78 27.27
CA GLY A 141 -7.88 -2.94 27.62
C GLY A 141 -6.55 -3.61 27.26
N PHE A 142 -5.75 -2.95 26.43
CA PHE A 142 -4.33 -3.22 26.34
C PHE A 142 -3.62 -2.63 27.58
N PRO A 143 -2.61 -3.32 28.15
CA PRO A 143 -1.80 -2.80 29.23
C PRO A 143 -0.85 -1.76 28.65
N ASP A 144 -1.27 -0.51 28.66
CA ASP A 144 -0.34 0.64 28.64
C ASP A 144 -1.00 1.95 29.07
N ARG A 145 -2.28 1.94 29.45
CA ARG A 145 -3.02 3.14 29.89
C ARG A 145 -3.98 2.83 31.04
N GLY A 146 -3.45 2.35 32.16
CA GLY A 146 -4.17 2.40 33.45
C GLY A 146 -4.91 1.15 33.92
N ARG A 147 -4.44 -0.07 33.61
CA ARG A 147 -4.81 -1.26 34.40
C ARG A 147 -3.69 -1.59 35.39
N LEU A 148 -4.07 -1.88 36.64
CA LEU A 148 -3.16 -2.42 37.65
C LEU A 148 -2.86 -3.90 37.35
N GLU A 149 -1.68 -4.38 37.77
CA GLU A 149 -1.24 -5.76 37.58
C GLU A 149 -2.18 -6.77 38.28
N PRO A 150 -2.30 -8.02 37.79
CA PRO A 150 -3.08 -9.07 38.44
C PRO A 150 -2.56 -9.35 39.87
N MET A 151 -3.47 -9.40 40.85
CA MET A 151 -3.14 -9.70 42.25
C MET A 151 -3.47 -11.17 42.55
N LYS A 152 -2.50 -11.88 43.12
CA LYS A 152 -2.69 -13.26 43.62
C LYS A 152 -3.45 -13.24 44.93
N LEU A 153 -4.57 -13.96 44.98
CA LEU A 153 -5.42 -14.10 46.15
C LEU A 153 -4.90 -15.19 47.10
N PRO A 154 -5.28 -15.16 48.40
CA PRO A 154 -4.81 -16.12 49.40
C PRO A 154 -5.19 -17.58 49.10
N ASP A 155 -6.24 -17.80 48.30
CA ASP A 155 -6.69 -19.12 47.84
C ASP A 155 -5.88 -19.65 46.63
N GLY A 156 -4.89 -18.88 46.16
CA GLY A 156 -4.03 -19.23 45.03
C GLY A 156 -4.56 -18.79 43.66
N THR A 157 -5.76 -18.22 43.58
CA THR A 157 -6.33 -17.68 42.34
C THR A 157 -5.81 -16.26 42.05
N TYR A 158 -6.07 -15.73 40.85
CA TYR A 158 -5.68 -14.36 40.47
C TYR A 158 -6.92 -13.51 40.21
N SER A 159 -6.94 -12.30 40.76
CA SER A 159 -7.97 -11.30 40.47
C SER A 159 -7.37 -10.13 39.71
N GLN A 160 -8.10 -9.62 38.72
CA GLN A 160 -7.71 -8.44 37.96
C GLN A 160 -8.59 -7.26 38.41
N PRO A 161 -8.03 -6.28 39.15
CA PRO A 161 -8.81 -5.14 39.62
C PRO A 161 -9.20 -4.23 38.45
N TYR A 162 -10.50 -3.99 38.28
CA TYR A 162 -11.04 -3.02 37.33
C TYR A 162 -11.32 -1.71 38.05
N VAL A 163 -10.99 -0.58 37.43
CA VAL A 163 -11.41 0.74 37.90
C VAL A 163 -12.91 0.86 37.63
N THR A 164 -13.73 0.88 38.67
CA THR A 164 -15.14 1.23 38.57
C THR A 164 -15.24 2.67 38.09
N ILE A 165 -15.90 2.90 36.94
CA ILE A 165 -16.18 4.24 36.43
C ILE A 165 -17.26 4.87 37.32
N GLY A 166 -16.81 5.44 38.44
CA GLY A 166 -17.55 6.37 39.27
C GLY A 166 -16.82 7.71 39.24
N SER A 167 -17.46 8.72 38.65
CA SER A 167 -17.12 10.15 38.75
C SER A 167 -15.70 10.57 38.39
N TYR A 168 -15.43 10.84 37.11
CA TYR A 168 -14.53 11.95 36.74
C TYR A 168 -15.17 12.80 35.65
N ALA A 169 -15.47 14.03 36.04
CA ALA A 169 -16.00 15.10 35.23
C ALA A 169 -15.14 15.37 33.99
N TYR A 170 -15.79 15.82 32.92
CA TYR A 170 -15.15 16.44 31.77
C TYR A 170 -14.18 17.54 32.22
N LEU A 171 -12.88 17.27 32.09
CA LEU A 171 -11.84 18.29 32.14
C LEU A 171 -11.24 18.44 30.75
N CYS A 172 -11.96 19.17 29.90
CA CYS A 172 -11.40 19.78 28.71
C CYS A 172 -10.38 20.85 29.16
N LYS A 173 -9.11 20.46 29.31
CA LYS A 173 -8.01 21.42 29.33
C LYS A 173 -7.48 21.57 27.91
N LYS A 174 -7.91 22.65 27.24
CA LYS A 174 -7.20 23.25 26.11
C LYS A 174 -5.75 23.50 26.53
N GLN A 175 -4.82 22.65 26.13
CA GLN A 175 -3.39 22.95 26.20
C GLN A 175 -2.96 23.54 24.87
N LYS A 176 -2.90 24.88 24.82
CA LYS A 176 -2.20 25.65 23.79
C LYS A 176 -0.73 25.20 23.78
N ARG A 177 -0.24 24.64 22.67
CA ARG A 177 1.20 24.48 22.43
C ARG A 177 1.74 25.74 21.74
N PRO A 178 2.90 26.29 22.16
CA PRO A 178 3.50 27.43 21.50
C PRO A 178 4.25 26.98 20.23
N LEU A 179 4.15 27.80 19.18
CA LEU A 179 4.91 27.71 17.94
C LEU A 179 6.40 28.00 18.20
N ARG A 180 7.29 27.13 17.72
CA ARG A 180 8.70 27.49 17.44
C ARG A 180 9.07 27.06 16.03
N LYS A 181 9.75 27.98 15.34
CA LYS A 181 10.20 27.97 13.94
C LYS A 181 11.55 27.23 13.79
N ASN A 182 11.71 26.58 12.62
CA ASN A 182 12.95 26.19 11.89
C ASN A 182 13.89 25.17 12.59
N GLU A 183 14.50 24.14 11.98
CA GLU A 183 14.82 23.84 10.57
C GLU A 183 15.25 22.34 10.40
N LYS A 184 15.14 21.83 9.15
CA LYS A 184 15.82 20.70 8.47
C LYS A 184 15.43 19.21 8.65
N VAL A 185 14.76 18.72 7.57
CA VAL A 185 14.95 17.51 6.72
C VAL A 185 14.99 16.10 7.34
N SER A 186 13.95 15.32 7.00
CA SER A 186 14.10 14.01 6.33
C SER A 186 12.77 13.53 5.73
N ARG A 187 12.79 13.20 4.44
CA ARG A 187 11.70 12.59 3.64
C ARG A 187 11.29 11.25 4.27
N ILE A 188 10.00 10.91 4.24
CA ILE A 188 9.44 9.55 4.02
C ILE A 188 8.00 9.72 3.51
N MET A 189 7.66 9.01 2.43
CA MET A 189 6.38 8.98 1.72
C MET A 189 5.97 7.50 1.62
N LEU A 190 4.81 7.11 2.16
CA LEU A 190 4.05 5.86 1.90
C LEU A 190 2.61 6.12 2.41
N LYS A 191 1.52 5.58 1.88
CA LYS A 191 1.15 4.75 0.72
C LYS A 191 -0.30 5.18 0.37
N GLY A 192 -0.83 4.99 -0.83
CA GLY A 192 -1.01 3.68 -1.47
C GLY A 192 -2.35 3.14 -0.98
#